data_AF-A0A952CC13-F1
#
_entry.id   AF-A0A952CC13-F1
#
_cell.length_a   1.000
_cell.length_b   1.000
_cell.length_c   1.000
_cell.angle_alpha   90.00
_cell.angle_beta   90.00
_cell.angle_gamma   90.00
#
_symmetry.space_group_name_H-M   'P 1'
#
loop_
_entity.id
_entity.type
_entity.pdbx_description
1 polymer ?
#
loop_
_entity_poly.entity_id
_entity_poly.type
_entity_poly.pdbx_seq_one_letter_code
_entity_poly.pdbx_strand_id
1 'polypeptide(L)'
;MTQATIENTAAADPSVAASDPVLPELTREQHAMALVKSYVPWSAGAGLLPMPFIDMAALVAVQLRMLSKLSDLYQVPFRENGVKSTVSSLLGSVVSTSVGGALGSLVKAIPVVGPLVGIAAVPSVYSAATYAIGRVFVTHLAAGGTFLNFDADKMRAYFVAEYEKAKAESEPQKAA
;
A
#
# COMPACT_ATOMS: atom_id res chain seq x y z
N MET A 1 4.57 20.19 -76.44
CA MET A 1 3.63 19.22 -75.85
C MET A 1 4.14 18.84 -74.48
N THR A 2 3.24 18.81 -73.47
CA THR A 2 3.30 18.13 -72.14
C THR A 2 4.27 18.69 -71.07
N GLN A 3 3.79 19.52 -70.12
CA GLN A 3 3.38 19.24 -68.69
C GLN A 3 4.56 18.92 -67.74
N ALA A 4 4.91 19.76 -66.76
CA ALA A 4 4.29 20.05 -65.44
C ALA A 4 4.46 18.90 -64.40
N THR A 5 5.07 19.20 -63.23
CA THR A 5 4.77 18.73 -61.85
C THR A 5 6.05 18.82 -60.95
N ILE A 6 6.23 19.89 -60.12
CA ILE A 6 6.18 19.96 -58.62
C ILE A 6 6.84 18.75 -57.89
N GLU A 7 7.54 18.80 -56.74
CA GLU A 7 7.74 19.75 -55.63
C GLU A 7 8.87 19.12 -54.75
N ASN A 8 9.82 19.88 -54.16
CA ASN A 8 9.83 20.33 -52.75
C ASN A 8 10.99 19.71 -51.93
N THR A 9 11.99 20.55 -51.68
CA THR A 9 12.70 20.84 -50.41
C THR A 9 12.50 19.89 -49.23
N ALA A 10 13.61 19.46 -48.61
CA ALA A 10 14.01 19.94 -47.27
C ALA A 10 15.18 19.11 -46.71
N ALA A 11 16.10 19.85 -46.08
CA ALA A 11 17.30 19.39 -45.43
C ALA A 11 17.07 18.27 -44.41
N ALA A 12 17.89 17.23 -44.48
CA ALA A 12 18.10 16.30 -43.37
C ALA A 12 18.99 17.01 -42.34
N ASP A 13 18.38 17.41 -41.22
CA ASP A 13 19.07 18.04 -40.09
C ASP A 13 19.88 17.02 -39.27
N PRO A 14 21.10 17.37 -38.81
CA PRO A 14 22.00 16.46 -38.12
C PRO A 14 21.76 16.51 -36.61
N SER A 15 21.05 15.54 -36.05
CA SER A 15 21.02 15.33 -34.59
C SER A 15 20.80 13.87 -34.24
N VAL A 16 21.79 13.05 -34.65
CA VAL A 16 22.04 11.73 -34.07
C VAL A 16 23.21 11.90 -33.11
N ALA A 17 22.95 12.34 -31.87
CA ALA A 17 23.87 12.20 -30.73
C ALA A 17 23.27 12.77 -29.43
N ALA A 18 22.47 11.97 -28.74
CA ALA A 18 22.40 11.90 -27.27
C ALA A 18 21.42 10.79 -26.90
N SER A 19 21.91 9.55 -26.88
CA SER A 19 21.19 8.46 -26.24
C SER A 19 21.26 8.72 -24.73
N ASP A 20 20.26 9.39 -24.17
CA ASP A 20 20.10 9.47 -22.73
C ASP A 20 20.11 8.03 -22.17
N PRO A 21 20.84 7.76 -21.07
CA PRO A 21 20.75 6.47 -20.42
C PRO A 21 19.30 6.28 -19.97
N VAL A 22 18.58 5.39 -20.65
CA VAL A 22 17.23 4.98 -20.25
C VAL A 22 17.37 4.29 -18.90
N LEU A 23 17.21 5.06 -17.83
CA LEU A 23 16.93 4.52 -16.50
C LEU A 23 15.74 3.54 -16.69
N PRO A 24 15.81 2.32 -16.14
CA PRO A 24 14.77 1.33 -16.36
C PRO A 24 13.41 1.94 -15.99
N GLU A 25 12.54 2.10 -16.98
CA GLU A 25 11.21 2.65 -16.79
C GLU A 25 10.48 1.71 -15.80
N LEU A 26 10.11 2.22 -14.62
CA LEU A 26 9.50 1.40 -13.60
C LEU A 26 8.16 0.87 -14.11
N THR A 27 7.89 -0.42 -13.90
CA THR A 27 6.59 -1.01 -14.23
C THR A 27 5.47 -0.31 -13.44
N ARG A 28 4.23 -0.38 -13.93
CA ARG A 28 3.07 0.23 -13.25
C ARG A 28 2.93 -0.28 -11.81
N GLU A 29 3.24 -1.55 -11.58
CA GLU A 29 3.24 -2.19 -10.26
C GLU A 29 4.35 -1.65 -9.38
N GLN A 30 5.54 -1.37 -9.92
CA GLN A 30 6.63 -0.75 -9.20
C GLN A 30 6.28 0.68 -8.77
N HIS A 31 5.68 1.47 -9.67
CA HIS A 31 5.13 2.78 -9.33
C HIS A 31 4.05 2.70 -8.25
N ALA A 32 3.15 1.72 -8.35
CA ALA A 32 2.11 1.50 -7.36
C ALA A 32 2.67 1.14 -5.98
N MET A 33 3.70 0.30 -5.92
CA MET A 33 4.37 -0.05 -4.67
C MET A 33 5.20 1.11 -4.10
N ALA A 34 5.82 1.94 -4.94
CA ALA A 34 6.49 3.16 -4.50
C ALA A 34 5.49 4.13 -3.85
N LEU A 35 4.31 4.29 -4.45
CA LEU A 35 3.21 5.05 -3.87
C LEU A 35 2.80 4.47 -2.51
N VAL A 36 2.55 3.15 -2.40
CA VAL A 36 2.22 2.49 -1.11
C VAL A 36 3.28 2.78 -0.05
N LYS A 37 4.56 2.62 -0.38
CA LYS A 37 5.68 2.86 0.54
C LYS A 37 5.73 4.31 1.04
N SER A 38 5.29 5.28 0.22
CA SER A 38 5.22 6.68 0.65
C SER A 38 4.17 6.92 1.76
N TYR A 39 3.15 6.06 1.89
CA TYR A 39 2.11 6.14 2.93
C TYR A 39 2.44 5.37 4.22
N VAL A 40 3.41 4.44 4.18
CA VAL A 40 3.88 3.72 5.36
C VAL A 40 4.30 4.65 6.52
N PRO A 41 5.15 5.68 6.33
CA PRO A 41 5.51 6.59 7.43
C PRO A 41 4.32 7.39 7.97
N TRP A 42 3.35 7.75 7.12
CA TRP A 42 2.12 8.43 7.56
C TRP A 42 1.27 7.52 8.45
N SER A 43 1.17 6.24 8.11
CA SER A 43 0.48 5.25 8.95
C SER A 43 1.20 5.00 10.28
N ALA A 44 2.53 4.96 10.26
CA ALA A 44 3.33 4.85 11.48
C ALA A 44 3.02 6.02 12.43
N GLY A 45 3.01 7.25 11.88
CA GLY A 45 2.67 8.47 12.62
C GLY A 45 1.27 8.46 13.24
N ALA A 46 0.28 7.87 12.56
CA ALA A 46 -1.05 7.68 13.14
C ALA A 46 -1.02 6.80 14.42
N GLY A 47 -0.12 5.81 14.46
CA GLY A 47 0.07 4.93 15.62
C GLY A 47 0.79 5.58 16.81
N LEU A 48 1.31 6.80 16.65
CA LEU A 48 1.89 7.59 17.75
C LEU A 48 0.84 8.46 18.47
N LEU A 49 -0.39 8.53 17.96
CA LEU A 49 -1.45 9.33 18.56
C LEU A 49 -1.95 8.64 19.85
N PRO A 50 -1.82 9.26 21.03
CA PRO A 50 -2.22 8.65 22.31
C PRO A 50 -3.72 8.76 22.56
N MET A 51 -4.54 8.71 21.50
CA MET A 51 -6.00 8.90 21.56
C MET A 51 -6.68 7.66 20.98
N PRO A 52 -7.23 6.78 21.83
CA PRO A 52 -7.99 5.61 21.37
C PRO A 52 -9.08 6.03 20.38
N PHE A 53 -9.30 5.20 19.35
CA PHE A 53 -10.23 5.41 18.24
C PHE A 53 -9.81 6.49 17.23
N ILE A 54 -9.18 7.59 17.68
CA ILE A 54 -8.70 8.66 16.79
C ILE A 54 -7.48 8.19 15.99
N ASP A 55 -6.56 7.47 16.64
CA ASP A 55 -5.42 6.82 16.00
C ASP A 55 -5.85 5.84 14.90
N MET A 56 -6.87 5.03 15.17
CA MET A 56 -7.46 4.11 14.20
C MET A 56 -8.20 4.83 13.08
N ALA A 57 -8.93 5.90 13.38
CA ALA A 57 -9.57 6.72 12.34
C ALA A 57 -8.52 7.36 11.41
N ALA A 58 -7.41 7.84 11.97
CA ALA A 58 -6.28 8.37 11.21
C ALA A 58 -5.64 7.28 10.32
N LEU A 59 -5.43 6.07 10.86
CA LEU A 59 -4.97 4.92 10.06
C LEU A 59 -5.90 4.64 8.89
N VAL A 60 -7.22 4.53 9.12
CA VAL A 60 -8.19 4.27 8.06
C VAL A 60 -8.18 5.39 7.02
N ALA A 61 -8.06 6.66 7.43
CA ALA A 61 -7.94 7.79 6.51
C ALA A 61 -6.68 7.70 5.63
N VAL A 62 -5.55 7.29 6.21
CA VAL A 62 -4.31 7.00 5.46
C VAL A 62 -4.55 5.90 4.41
N GLN A 63 -5.21 4.80 4.78
CA GLN A 63 -5.54 3.72 3.84
C GLN A 63 -6.43 4.22 2.70
N LEU A 64 -7.51 4.95 3.00
CA LEU A 64 -8.44 5.44 1.99
C LEU A 64 -7.77 6.38 1.00
N ARG A 65 -6.88 7.27 1.48
CA ARG A 65 -6.14 8.18 0.61
C ARG A 65 -5.12 7.44 -0.27
N MET A 66 -4.41 6.46 0.28
CA MET A 66 -3.50 5.60 -0.48
C MET A 66 -4.25 4.84 -1.58
N LEU A 67 -5.37 4.21 -1.25
CA LEU A 67 -6.17 3.43 -2.19
C LEU A 67 -6.84 4.31 -3.25
N SER A 68 -7.26 5.52 -2.90
CA SER A 68 -7.73 6.52 -3.88
C SER A 68 -6.64 6.86 -4.90
N LYS A 69 -5.38 7.03 -4.46
CA LYS A 69 -4.26 7.29 -5.38
C LYS A 69 -3.89 6.09 -6.25
N LEU A 70 -4.04 4.86 -5.73
CA LEU A 70 -3.95 3.66 -6.56
C LEU A 70 -5.08 3.61 -7.59
N SER A 71 -6.29 4.04 -7.23
CA SER A 71 -7.41 4.16 -8.16
C SER A 71 -7.09 5.09 -9.33
N ASP A 72 -6.49 6.26 -9.05
CA ASP A 72 -6.02 7.20 -10.06
C ASP A 72 -4.96 6.53 -10.96
N LEU A 73 -3.99 5.82 -10.36
CA LEU A 73 -2.91 5.16 -11.10
C LEU A 73 -3.40 4.04 -12.02
N TYR A 74 -4.37 3.24 -11.56
CA TYR A 74 -4.94 2.11 -12.31
C TYR A 74 -6.16 2.50 -13.17
N GLN A 75 -6.64 3.74 -13.07
CA GLN A 75 -7.82 4.26 -13.79
C GLN A 75 -9.08 3.43 -13.53
N VAL A 76 -9.29 3.04 -12.26
CA VAL A 76 -10.47 2.29 -11.82
C VAL A 76 -11.39 3.18 -10.96
N PRO A 77 -12.70 2.91 -10.90
CA PRO A 77 -13.61 3.70 -10.06
C PRO A 77 -13.36 3.45 -8.57
N PHE A 78 -13.29 4.53 -7.79
CA PHE A 78 -13.17 4.49 -6.33
C PHE A 78 -14.53 4.75 -5.65
N ARG A 79 -14.92 3.89 -4.72
CA ARG A 79 -16.09 4.11 -3.85
C ARG A 79 -15.69 3.97 -2.39
N GLU A 80 -15.60 5.10 -1.71
CA GLU A 80 -15.06 5.18 -0.35
C GLU A 80 -15.73 4.20 0.62
N ASN A 81 -17.07 4.12 0.64
CA ASN A 81 -17.78 3.21 1.53
C ASN A 81 -17.43 1.72 1.31
N GLY A 82 -17.33 1.30 0.05
CA GLY A 82 -16.98 -0.09 -0.29
C GLY A 82 -15.52 -0.41 0.05
N VAL A 83 -14.62 0.53 -0.24
CA VAL A 83 -13.20 0.42 0.10
C VAL A 83 -12.99 0.40 1.62
N LYS A 84 -13.69 1.28 2.35
CA LYS A 84 -13.65 1.35 3.82
C LYS A 84 -14.10 0.05 4.48
N SER A 85 -15.19 -0.55 3.99
CA SER A 85 -15.67 -1.85 4.48
C SER A 85 -14.63 -2.95 4.27
N THR A 86 -14.04 -2.99 3.07
CA THR A 86 -12.99 -3.94 2.70
C THR A 86 -11.74 -3.80 3.57
N VAL A 87 -11.22 -2.57 3.70
CA VAL A 87 -10.07 -2.25 4.55
C VAL A 87 -10.35 -2.65 6.00
N SER A 88 -11.55 -2.35 6.52
CA SER A 88 -11.95 -2.72 7.89
C SER A 88 -11.98 -4.24 8.07
N SER A 89 -12.47 -5.00 7.09
CA SER A 89 -12.48 -6.47 7.13
C SER A 89 -11.07 -7.06 7.17
N LEU A 90 -10.16 -6.53 6.35
CA LEU A 90 -8.75 -6.94 6.34
C LEU A 90 -8.08 -6.59 7.67
N LEU A 91 -8.18 -5.34 8.16
CA LEU A 91 -7.63 -4.95 9.46
C LEU A 91 -8.19 -5.79 10.61
N GLY A 92 -9.50 -6.08 10.59
CA GLY A 92 -10.14 -6.98 11.57
C GLY A 92 -9.57 -8.41 11.56
N SER A 93 -9.04 -8.88 10.43
CA SER A 93 -8.40 -10.19 10.32
C SER A 93 -7.09 -10.29 11.12
N VAL A 94 -6.29 -9.22 11.15
CA VAL A 94 -5.06 -9.13 11.95
C VAL A 94 -5.39 -9.10 13.44
N VAL A 95 -6.41 -8.34 13.83
CA VAL A 95 -6.89 -8.32 15.22
C VAL A 95 -7.39 -9.70 15.65
N SER A 96 -8.17 -10.37 14.81
CA SER A 96 -8.71 -11.71 15.11
C SER A 96 -7.60 -12.76 15.23
N THR A 97 -6.59 -12.71 14.36
CA THR A 97 -5.46 -13.66 14.37
C THR A 97 -4.54 -13.43 15.57
N SER A 98 -4.26 -12.16 15.91
CA SER A 98 -3.44 -11.81 17.07
C SER A 98 -4.13 -12.11 18.40
N VAL A 99 -5.44 -11.88 18.52
CA VAL A 99 -6.22 -12.18 19.73
C VAL A 99 -6.51 -13.67 19.87
N GLY A 100 -6.75 -14.38 18.76
CA GLY A 100 -7.14 -15.80 18.73
C GLY A 100 -5.99 -16.80 18.87
N GLY A 101 -4.75 -16.43 18.52
CA GLY A 101 -3.62 -17.38 18.45
C GLY A 101 -2.79 -17.53 19.73
N ALA A 102 -2.68 -16.49 20.58
CA ALA A 102 -1.81 -16.55 21.76
C ALA A 102 -2.09 -15.48 22.86
N LEU A 103 -3.00 -14.51 22.64
CA LEU A 103 -3.11 -13.32 23.50
C LEU A 103 -4.34 -13.24 24.39
N GLY A 104 -5.26 -14.22 24.35
CA GLY A 104 -6.39 -14.30 25.30
C GLY A 104 -5.96 -14.21 26.78
N SER A 105 -4.73 -14.64 27.08
CA SER A 105 -4.12 -14.60 28.42
C SER A 105 -3.26 -13.36 28.71
N LEU A 106 -2.74 -12.64 27.70
CA LEU A 106 -1.88 -11.46 27.90
C LEU A 106 -2.67 -10.15 27.99
N VAL A 107 -3.84 -10.08 27.37
CA VAL A 107 -4.76 -8.92 27.47
C VAL A 107 -5.30 -8.73 28.90
N LYS A 108 -5.26 -9.79 29.74
CA LYS A 108 -5.70 -9.74 31.14
C LYS A 108 -4.60 -9.43 32.15
N ALA A 109 -3.34 -9.35 31.75
CA ALA A 109 -2.26 -9.39 32.72
C ALA A 109 -1.98 -8.05 33.42
N ILE A 110 -1.75 -6.92 32.74
CA ILE A 110 -1.41 -5.66 33.46
C ILE A 110 -1.78 -4.41 32.64
N PRO A 111 -2.89 -3.72 32.94
CA PRO A 111 -3.26 -2.45 32.29
C PRO A 111 -2.26 -1.29 32.52
N VAL A 112 -1.26 -1.48 33.39
CA VAL A 112 -0.35 -0.43 33.89
C VAL A 112 1.12 -0.62 33.51
N VAL A 113 1.59 -1.85 33.17
CA VAL A 113 2.99 -2.11 32.80
C VAL A 113 3.18 -2.44 31.31
N GLY A 114 2.09 -2.75 30.59
CA GLY A 114 2.09 -2.98 29.13
C GLY A 114 2.61 -1.83 28.23
N PRO A 115 2.53 -0.53 28.59
CA PRO A 115 2.90 0.55 27.66
C PRO A 115 4.38 0.66 27.29
N LEU A 116 5.31 0.11 28.10
CA LEU A 116 6.76 0.31 27.90
C LEU A 116 7.38 -0.60 26.82
N VAL A 117 6.75 -1.73 26.50
CA VAL A 117 7.07 -2.54 25.30
C VAL A 117 6.29 -2.01 24.07
N GLY A 118 5.35 -1.07 24.29
CA GLY A 118 4.32 -0.67 23.32
C GLY A 118 4.61 0.55 22.44
N ILE A 119 5.67 1.34 22.70
CA ILE A 119 5.92 2.61 21.99
C ILE A 119 6.21 2.39 20.50
N ALA A 120 6.94 1.32 20.14
CA ALA A 120 7.23 0.96 18.75
C ALA A 120 6.26 -0.08 18.16
N ALA A 121 5.42 -0.71 19.00
CA ALA A 121 4.55 -1.80 18.57
C ALA A 121 3.41 -1.31 17.66
N VAL A 122 2.67 -0.28 18.08
CA VAL A 122 1.54 0.26 17.28
C VAL A 122 2.01 0.86 15.96
N PRO A 123 3.07 1.69 15.91
CA PRO A 123 3.56 2.23 14.64
C PRO A 123 4.01 1.14 13.67
N SER A 124 4.72 0.11 14.15
CA SER A 124 5.17 -1.03 13.33
C SER A 124 4.00 -1.85 12.80
N VAL A 125 2.99 -2.11 13.65
CA VAL A 125 1.75 -2.78 13.23
C VAL A 125 1.02 -1.97 12.16
N TYR A 126 0.92 -0.65 12.30
CA TYR A 126 0.25 0.21 11.33
C TYR A 126 1.02 0.28 10.01
N SER A 127 2.35 0.35 10.06
CA SER A 127 3.22 0.27 8.89
C SER A 127 3.06 -1.05 8.14
N ALA A 128 3.14 -2.17 8.85
CA ALA A 128 2.99 -3.51 8.26
C ALA A 128 1.59 -3.69 7.64
N ALA A 129 0.54 -3.27 8.34
CA ALA A 129 -0.83 -3.33 7.84
C ALA A 129 -1.02 -2.49 6.57
N THR A 130 -0.46 -1.27 6.54
CA THR A 130 -0.52 -0.38 5.36
C THR A 130 0.21 -0.97 4.17
N TYR A 131 1.41 -1.49 4.39
CA TYR A 131 2.17 -2.15 3.34
C TYR A 131 1.40 -3.36 2.77
N ALA A 132 0.88 -4.23 3.63
CA ALA A 132 0.15 -5.43 3.24
C ALA A 132 -1.16 -5.10 2.50
N ILE A 133 -1.95 -4.13 2.99
CA ILE A 133 -3.14 -3.64 2.27
C ILE A 133 -2.75 -3.14 0.89
N GLY A 134 -1.74 -2.28 0.80
CA GLY A 134 -1.24 -1.76 -0.47
C GLY A 134 -0.83 -2.89 -1.41
N ARG A 135 -0.07 -3.87 -0.94
CA ARG A 135 0.39 -5.02 -1.74
C ARG A 135 -0.77 -5.85 -2.28
N VAL A 136 -1.77 -6.13 -1.46
CA VAL A 136 -2.97 -6.89 -1.82
C VAL A 136 -3.78 -6.16 -2.90
N PHE A 137 -4.02 -4.86 -2.73
CA PHE A 137 -4.73 -4.07 -3.74
C PHE A 137 -3.92 -3.89 -5.02
N VAL A 138 -2.61 -3.64 -4.94
CA VAL A 138 -1.74 -3.56 -6.12
C VAL A 138 -1.78 -4.87 -6.90
N THR A 139 -1.71 -6.01 -6.23
CA THR A 139 -1.79 -7.33 -6.88
C THR A 139 -3.14 -7.51 -7.58
N HIS A 140 -4.25 -7.17 -6.91
CA HIS A 140 -5.59 -7.27 -7.47
C HIS A 140 -5.81 -6.36 -8.67
N LEU A 141 -5.38 -5.10 -8.59
CA LEU A 141 -5.53 -4.11 -9.66
C LEU A 141 -4.62 -4.42 -10.86
N ALA A 142 -3.39 -4.89 -10.62
CA ALA A 142 -2.48 -5.33 -11.67
C ALA A 142 -3.02 -6.54 -12.44
N ALA A 143 -3.79 -7.41 -11.78
CA ALA A 143 -4.51 -8.51 -12.43
C ALA A 143 -5.77 -8.07 -13.19
N GLY A 144 -6.03 -6.75 -13.32
CA GLY A 144 -7.22 -6.20 -13.98
C GLY A 144 -8.46 -6.11 -13.09
N GLY A 145 -8.30 -6.32 -11.78
CA GLY A 145 -9.36 -6.14 -10.79
C GLY A 145 -9.75 -4.67 -10.58
N THR A 146 -10.82 -4.46 -9.83
CA THR A 146 -11.30 -3.14 -9.40
C THR A 146 -11.63 -3.16 -7.90
N PHE A 147 -11.84 -1.99 -7.30
CA PHE A 147 -12.30 -1.92 -5.91
C PHE A 147 -13.70 -2.53 -5.70
N LEU A 148 -14.53 -2.61 -6.75
CA LEU A 148 -15.91 -3.10 -6.67
C LEU A 148 -16.00 -4.63 -6.68
N ASN A 149 -15.01 -5.32 -7.26
CA ASN A 149 -14.94 -6.78 -7.33
C ASN A 149 -13.85 -7.37 -6.42
N PHE A 150 -13.32 -6.55 -5.51
CA PHE A 150 -12.37 -7.02 -4.52
C PHE A 150 -13.07 -7.91 -3.49
N ASP A 151 -12.51 -9.09 -3.26
CA ASP A 151 -13.03 -10.07 -2.30
C ASP A 151 -12.06 -10.21 -1.13
N ALA A 152 -12.41 -9.56 -0.01
CA ALA A 152 -11.57 -9.53 1.18
C ALA A 152 -11.36 -10.92 1.79
N ASP A 153 -12.34 -11.81 1.67
CA ASP A 153 -12.25 -13.14 2.26
C ASP A 153 -11.32 -14.03 1.46
N LYS A 154 -11.37 -13.96 0.12
CA LYS A 154 -10.39 -14.65 -0.74
C LYS A 154 -8.98 -14.12 -0.57
N MET A 155 -8.82 -12.82 -0.35
CA MET A 155 -7.50 -12.19 -0.21
C MET A 155 -6.96 -12.21 1.22
N ARG A 156 -7.75 -12.65 2.22
CA ARG A 156 -7.39 -12.63 3.64
C ARG A 156 -6.10 -13.37 3.95
N ALA A 157 -5.94 -14.58 3.42
CA ALA A 157 -4.75 -15.39 3.67
C ALA A 157 -3.49 -14.72 3.10
N TYR A 158 -3.58 -14.17 1.88
CA TYR A 158 -2.48 -13.43 1.27
C TYR A 158 -2.17 -12.13 2.04
N PHE A 159 -3.20 -11.41 2.47
CA PHE A 159 -3.05 -10.23 3.32
C PHE A 159 -2.30 -10.54 4.62
N VAL A 160 -2.70 -11.59 5.35
CA VAL A 160 -2.03 -12.00 6.59
C VAL A 160 -0.57 -12.38 6.32
N ALA A 161 -0.29 -13.11 5.23
CA ALA A 161 1.08 -13.46 4.87
C ALA A 161 1.96 -12.23 4.60
N GLU A 162 1.46 -11.26 3.84
CA GLU A 162 2.19 -10.01 3.56
C GLU A 162 2.33 -9.14 4.82
N TYR A 163 1.34 -9.15 5.71
CA TYR A 163 1.41 -8.46 7.00
C TYR A 163 2.51 -9.04 7.89
N GLU A 164 2.54 -10.37 8.08
CA GLU A 164 3.56 -11.02 8.91
C GLU A 164 4.96 -10.83 8.32
N LYS A 165 5.09 -10.89 7.00
CA LYS A 165 6.36 -10.59 6.30
C LYS A 165 6.81 -9.15 6.56
N ALA A 166 5.94 -8.17 6.33
CA ALA A 166 6.28 -6.77 6.53
C ALA A 166 6.61 -6.45 8.00
N LYS A 167 5.91 -7.08 8.93
CA LYS A 167 6.19 -6.97 10.36
C LYS A 167 7.58 -7.53 10.69
N ALA A 168 7.91 -8.73 10.21
CA ALA A 168 9.21 -9.36 10.45
C ALA A 168 10.38 -8.55 9.86
N GLU A 169 10.19 -7.89 8.71
CA GLU A 169 11.18 -6.99 8.10
C GLU A 169 11.37 -5.68 8.90
N SER A 170 10.36 -5.27 9.68
CA SER A 170 10.38 -4.02 10.46
C SER A 170 10.88 -4.17 11.90
N GLU A 171 10.89 -5.40 12.43
CA GLU A 171 11.43 -5.67 13.76
C GLU A 171 12.97 -5.73 13.71
N PRO A 172 13.71 -5.02 14.58
CA PRO A 172 15.15 -5.18 14.66
C PRO A 172 15.45 -6.64 15.04
N GLN A 173 16.18 -7.35 14.17
CA GLN A 173 16.60 -8.73 14.40
C GLN A 173 17.25 -8.79 15.79
N LYS A 174 16.63 -9.54 16.72
CA LYS A 174 17.16 -9.71 18.08
C LYS A 174 18.62 -10.14 17.94
N ALA A 175 19.54 -9.25 18.34
CA ALA A 175 20.94 -9.60 18.48
C ALA A 175 21.01 -10.80 19.43
N ALA A 176 21.43 -11.94 18.89
CA ALA A 176 21.71 -13.16 19.63
C ALA A 176 22.95 -12.97 20.51
#